data_AF-A0AAV5HSV3-F1
#
_entry.id   AF-A0AAV5HSV3-F1
#
_cell.length_a   1.000
_cell.length_b   1.000
_cell.length_c   1.000
_cell.angle_alpha   90.00
_cell.angle_beta   90.00
_cell.angle_gamma   90.00
#
_symmetry.space_group_name_H-M   'P 1'
#
loop_
_entity.id
_entity.type
_entity.pdbx_description
1 polymer ?
#
loop_
_entity_poly.entity_id
_entity_poly.type
_entity_poly.pdbx_seq_one_letter_code
_entity_poly.pdbx_strand_id
1 'polypeptide(L)' 'MIDDQDLGFFANFLGIFTVALVIAYHYVMTDPKSEAN' A
#
# COMPACT_ATOMS: atom_id res chain seq x y z
N MET A 1 -2.96 -26.95 0.92
CA MET A 1 -1.97 -26.63 1.95
C MET A 1 -1.19 -25.47 1.38
N ILE A 2 -1.28 -24.29 2.00
CA ILE A 2 -0.40 -23.19 1.64
C ILE A 2 0.99 -23.62 2.09
N ASP A 3 1.92 -23.70 1.15
CA ASP A 3 3.31 -23.98 1.45
C ASP A 3 4.02 -22.69 1.91
N ASP A 4 5.16 -22.84 2.58
CA ASP A 4 5.97 -21.71 3.04
C ASP A 4 6.39 -20.81 1.85
N GLN A 5 6.52 -21.40 0.66
CA GLN A 5 6.77 -20.68 -0.59
C GLN A 5 5.60 -19.75 -0.97
N ASP A 6 4.36 -20.24 -0.90
CA ASP A 6 3.16 -19.46 -1.23
C ASP A 6 2.94 -18.35 -0.20
N LEU A 7 3.19 -18.66 1.08
CA LEU A 7 3.08 -17.70 2.17
C LEU A 7 4.14 -16.60 2.05
N GLY A 8 5.37 -16.95 1.68
CA GLY A 8 6.46 -16.00 1.43
C GLY A 8 6.16 -15.08 0.25
N PHE A 9 5.63 -15.62 -0.85
CA PHE A 9 5.20 -14.82 -2.00
C PHE A 9 4.07 -13.84 -1.63
N PHE A 10 3.06 -14.33 -0.93
CA PHE A 10 1.92 -13.50 -0.52
C PHE A 10 2.33 -12.41 0.46
N ALA A 11 3.20 -12.71 1.44
CA ALA A 11 3.73 -11.74 2.38
C ALA A 11 4.58 -10.65 1.68
N ASN A 12 5.38 -11.02 0.69
CA ASN A 12 6.18 -10.07 -0.08
C ASN A 12 5.29 -9.13 -0.90
N PHE A 13 4.30 -9.71 -1.60
CA PHE A 13 3.30 -8.94 -2.34
C PHE A 13 2.52 -7.98 -1.42
N LEU A 14 2.04 -8.48 -0.27
CA LEU A 14 1.28 -7.68 0.69
C LEU A 14 2.13 -6.56 1.30
N GLY A 15 3.41 -6.82 1.55
CA GLY A 15 4.36 -5.82 2.04
C GLY A 15 4.53 -4.66 1.06
N ILE A 16 4.85 -4.96 -0.20
CA ILE A 16 4.99 -3.95 -1.25
C ILE A 16 3.67 -3.21 -1.48
N PHE A 17 2.55 -3.95 -1.52
CA PHE A 17 1.22 -3.39 -1.71
C PHE A 17 0.84 -2.41 -0.59
N THR A 18 1.11 -2.76 0.66
CA THR A 18 0.83 -1.89 1.82
C THR A 18 1.68 -0.62 1.77
N VAL A 19 2.97 -0.73 1.42
CA VAL A 19 3.85 0.45 1.25
C VAL A 19 3.33 1.36 0.13
N ALA A 20 2.95 0.79 -1.01
CA ALA A 20 2.37 1.55 -2.12
C ALA A 20 1.06 2.25 -1.73
N LEU A 21 0.18 1.57 -0.97
CA LEU A 21 -1.06 2.15 -0.45
C LEU A 21 -0.81 3.29 0.53
N VAL A 22 0.18 3.16 1.43
CA VAL A 22 0.54 4.24 2.36
C VAL A 22 1.07 5.45 1.61
N ILE A 23 1.88 5.25 0.57
CA ILE A 23 2.37 6.34 -0.29
C ILE A 23 1.22 7.00 -1.05
N ALA A 24 0.32 6.19 -1.64
CA ALA A 24 -0.85 6.71 -2.35
C ALA A 24 -1.80 7.47 -1.42
N TYR A 25 -2.03 6.97 -0.21
CA TYR A 25 -2.81 7.65 0.83
C TYR A 25 -2.16 8.97 1.24
N HIS A 26 -0.85 8.99 1.48
CA HIS A 26 -0.14 10.22 1.74
C HIS A 26 -0.28 11.15 0.55
N TYR A 27 -0.05 10.72 -0.68
CA TYR A 27 -0.22 11.54 -1.88
C TYR A 27 -1.63 12.17 -1.97
N VAL A 28 -2.68 11.36 -1.76
CA VAL A 28 -4.07 11.82 -1.75
C VAL A 28 -4.40 12.77 -0.59
N MET A 29 -3.77 12.58 0.57
CA MET A 29 -3.97 13.45 1.74
C MET A 29 -3.08 14.68 1.78
N THR A 30 -1.90 14.61 1.16
CA THR A 30 -0.92 15.70 1.02
C THR A 30 -1.23 16.59 -0.17
N ASP A 31 -2.20 16.20 -1.01
CA ASP A 31 -3.12 17.16 -1.58
C ASP A 31 -4.10 17.52 -0.44
N PRO A 32 -3.81 18.54 0.42
CA PRO A 32 -4.93 19.22 1.04
C PRO A 32 -5.78 19.59 -0.15
N LYS A 33 -7.08 19.32 -0.14
CA LYS A 33 -8.00 20.01 -1.05
C LYS A 33 -7.41 21.39 -1.25
N SER A 34 -6.88 21.65 -2.46
CA SER A 34 -6.55 23.00 -2.92
C SER A 34 -7.63 23.84 -2.30
N GLU A 35 -7.25 24.74 -1.40
CA GLU A 35 -8.17 25.55 -0.61
C GLU A 35 -9.26 26.00 -1.57
N ALA A 36 -10.38 25.26 -1.57
CA ALA A 36 -11.43 25.45 -2.54
C ALA A 36 -12.32 26.47 -1.86
N ASN A 37 -11.75 27.68 -1.79
CA ASN A 37 -12.28 28.94 -1.31
C ASN A 37 -12.75 28.98 0.15
#